data_AF-A0A7C7KN57-F1
#
_entry.id   AF-A0A7C7KN57-F1
#
_cell.length_a   1.000
_cell.length_b   1.000
_cell.length_c   1.000
_cell.angle_alpha   90.00
_cell.angle_beta   90.00
_cell.angle_gamma   90.00
#
_symmetry.space_group_name_H-M   'P 1'
#
loop_
_entity.id
_entity.type
_entity.pdbx_description
1 polymer ?
#
loop_
_entity_poly.entity_id
_entity_poly.type
_entity_poly.pdbx_seq_one_letter_code
_entity_poly.pdbx_strand_id
1 'polypeptide(L)'
;MARHAVLLVAAFLLAACAGPQPSFYAPKEGRDGYAEEALPKGLYKVSFQGNRVTAREQAEAYALFRAAELTLELEAEAFVVHDTLVEQLTTVTRDWSHDPWAYSGFSRRYRYSRYRPLTPIERESTTYRAVLTIEPYSAAPPPEGGKRHDARAVVERLTDRVVRPPAEDNQRTAGP
;
A
#
# COMPACT_ATOMS: atom_id res chain seq x y z
N MET A 1 -33.98 -3.36 -29.51
CA MET A 1 -33.96 -3.49 -28.04
C MET A 1 -32.88 -4.45 -27.52
N ALA A 2 -32.68 -5.65 -28.08
CA ALA A 2 -31.64 -6.61 -27.64
C ALA A 2 -30.19 -6.07 -27.69
N ARG A 3 -29.83 -5.26 -28.71
CA ARG A 3 -28.50 -4.63 -28.82
C ARG A 3 -28.16 -3.66 -27.69
N HIS A 4 -29.15 -2.96 -27.15
CA HIS A 4 -28.96 -2.04 -26.03
C HIS A 4 -28.86 -2.79 -24.69
N ALA A 5 -29.56 -3.93 -24.55
CA ALA A 5 -29.42 -4.80 -23.39
C ALA A 5 -28.01 -5.43 -23.32
N VAL A 6 -27.45 -5.86 -24.45
CA VAL A 6 -26.08 -6.40 -24.50
C VAL A 6 -25.02 -5.33 -24.17
N LEU A 7 -25.20 -4.10 -24.65
CA LEU A 7 -24.30 -2.98 -24.33
C LEU A 7 -24.36 -2.58 -22.84
N LEU A 8 -25.54 -2.57 -22.24
CA LEU A 8 -25.69 -2.28 -20.81
C LEU A 8 -25.08 -3.37 -19.92
N VAL A 9 -25.28 -4.65 -20.27
CA VAL A 9 -24.67 -5.77 -19.53
C VAL A 9 -23.14 -5.74 -19.64
N ALA A 10 -22.59 -5.44 -20.82
CA ALA A 10 -21.15 -5.28 -20.99
C ALA A 10 -20.59 -4.12 -20.15
N ALA A 11 -21.29 -2.98 -20.10
CA ALA A 11 -20.87 -1.82 -19.30
C ALA A 11 -20.89 -2.10 -17.78
N PHE A 12 -21.85 -2.88 -17.28
CA PHE A 12 -21.89 -3.28 -15.86
C PHE A 12 -20.76 -4.25 -15.48
N LEU A 13 -20.32 -5.12 -16.39
CA LEU A 13 -19.20 -6.05 -16.14
C LEU A 13 -17.85 -5.32 -16.03
N LEU A 14 -17.64 -4.23 -16.75
CA LEU A 14 -16.41 -3.41 -16.68
C LEU A 14 -16.32 -2.58 -15.39
N ALA A 15 -17.45 -2.11 -14.84
CA ALA A 15 -17.47 -1.30 -13.62
C ALA A 15 -17.14 -2.10 -12.34
N ALA A 16 -17.23 -3.44 -12.38
CA ALA A 16 -16.97 -4.30 -11.23
C ALA A 16 -15.46 -4.41 -10.86
N CYS A 17 -14.53 -4.03 -11.75
CA CYS A 17 -13.08 -4.05 -11.47
C CYS A 17 -12.54 -2.76 -10.85
N ALA A 18 -13.36 -1.70 -10.67
CA ALA A 18 -12.92 -0.41 -10.17
C ALA A 18 -13.03 -0.27 -8.63
N GLY A 19 -12.90 -1.38 -7.90
CA GLY A 19 -12.80 -1.37 -6.43
C GLY A 19 -11.45 -0.79 -5.96
N PRO A 20 -11.33 -0.39 -4.68
CA PRO A 20 -10.05 0.05 -4.13
C PRO A 20 -9.02 -1.08 -4.24
N GLN A 21 -7.91 -0.81 -4.93
CA GLN A 21 -6.83 -1.79 -5.16
C GLN A 21 -5.73 -1.65 -4.09
N PRO A 22 -5.10 -2.77 -3.67
CA PRO A 22 -3.87 -2.73 -2.87
C PRO A 22 -2.79 -1.88 -3.55
N SER A 23 -1.92 -1.31 -2.73
CA SER A 23 -0.75 -0.57 -3.23
C SER A 23 0.08 -1.41 -4.18
N PHE A 24 0.53 -0.78 -5.26
CA PHE A 24 1.47 -1.40 -6.18
C PHE A 24 2.86 -1.48 -5.56
N TYR A 25 3.64 -2.42 -6.07
CA TYR A 25 5.07 -2.48 -5.84
C TYR A 25 5.77 -1.41 -6.69
N ALA A 26 6.03 -0.26 -6.08
CA ALA A 26 6.71 0.87 -6.70
C ALA A 26 7.51 1.64 -5.63
N PRO A 27 8.53 2.42 -6.02
CA PRO A 27 9.20 3.34 -5.11
C PRO A 27 8.19 4.21 -4.38
N LYS A 28 8.46 4.52 -3.12
CA LYS A 28 7.56 5.32 -2.29
C LYS A 28 7.55 6.77 -2.76
N GLU A 29 6.56 7.11 -3.55
CA GLU A 29 6.25 8.48 -3.97
C GLU A 29 5.00 8.96 -3.22
N GLY A 30 5.21 9.45 -2.00
CA GLY A 30 4.13 9.93 -1.13
C GLY A 30 3.72 8.94 -0.04
N ARG A 31 2.50 8.39 -0.11
CA ARG A 31 1.85 7.72 1.03
C ARG A 31 2.10 6.22 1.11
N ASP A 32 2.45 5.56 0.02
CA ASP A 32 2.62 4.11 -0.09
C ASP A 32 3.73 3.75 -1.09
N GLY A 33 4.23 2.52 -1.03
CA GLY A 33 5.37 2.04 -1.83
C GLY A 33 6.55 1.58 -0.98
N TYR A 34 7.62 1.13 -1.64
CA TYR A 34 8.86 0.69 -0.99
C TYR A 34 9.88 1.83 -0.85
N ALA A 35 10.70 1.77 0.19
CA ALA A 35 11.84 2.64 0.39
C ALA A 35 12.98 1.87 1.05
N GLU A 36 14.21 2.27 0.76
CA GLU A 36 15.42 1.69 1.31
C GLU A 36 16.38 2.77 1.80
N GLU A 37 17.15 2.44 2.83
CA GLU A 37 18.09 3.34 3.46
C GLU A 37 19.33 2.55 3.89
N ALA A 38 20.51 3.01 3.47
CA ALA A 38 21.76 2.45 3.95
C ALA A 38 21.99 2.85 5.40
N LEU A 39 22.35 1.88 6.23
CA LEU A 39 22.70 2.06 7.63
C LEU A 39 24.22 1.84 7.82
N PRO A 40 24.79 2.28 8.96
CA PRO A 40 26.17 1.97 9.29
C PRO A 40 26.43 0.45 9.31
N LYS A 41 27.70 0.06 9.07
CA LYS A 41 28.18 -1.33 9.10
C LYS A 41 27.63 -2.24 7.99
N GLY A 42 27.23 -1.68 6.85
CA GLY A 42 26.75 -2.47 5.70
C GLY A 42 25.34 -3.03 5.87
N LEU A 43 24.61 -2.53 6.86
CA LEU A 43 23.20 -2.85 7.04
C LEU A 43 22.33 -1.98 6.13
N TYR A 44 21.17 -2.48 5.76
CA TYR A 44 20.17 -1.76 4.99
C TYR A 44 18.81 -1.88 5.66
N LYS A 45 18.10 -0.76 5.78
CA LYS A 45 16.72 -0.73 6.22
C LYS A 45 15.82 -0.67 4.99
N VAL A 46 15.06 -1.72 4.77
CA VAL A 46 14.08 -1.82 3.69
C VAL A 46 12.69 -1.73 4.28
N SER A 47 11.81 -0.93 3.68
CA SER A 47 10.43 -0.80 4.15
C SER A 47 9.43 -0.78 3.01
N PHE A 48 8.23 -1.28 3.27
CA PHE A 48 7.08 -1.14 2.40
C PHE A 48 5.90 -0.56 3.18
N GLN A 49 5.30 0.50 2.65
CA GLN A 49 4.09 1.12 3.20
C GLN A 49 2.90 0.78 2.30
N GLY A 50 1.89 0.12 2.87
CA GLY A 50 0.63 -0.15 2.17
C GLY A 50 -0.43 0.93 2.39
N ASN A 51 -1.36 1.03 1.45
CA ASN A 51 -2.61 1.77 1.60
C ASN A 51 -3.61 1.00 2.47
N ARG A 52 -4.81 1.57 2.67
CA ARG A 52 -5.86 1.02 3.56
C ARG A 52 -6.47 -0.33 3.13
N VAL A 53 -6.21 -0.78 1.90
CA VAL A 53 -6.69 -2.07 1.39
C VAL A 53 -5.54 -3.05 1.12
N THR A 54 -4.29 -2.65 1.35
CA THR A 54 -3.15 -3.55 1.34
C THR A 54 -3.15 -4.40 2.61
N ALA A 55 -3.25 -5.72 2.43
CA ALA A 55 -3.15 -6.67 3.53
C ALA A 55 -1.76 -6.64 4.17
N ARG A 56 -1.68 -6.95 5.47
CA ARG A 56 -0.43 -7.03 6.22
C ARG A 56 0.58 -7.96 5.54
N GLU A 57 0.13 -9.14 5.16
CA GLU A 57 0.94 -10.19 4.52
C GLU A 57 1.46 -9.75 3.15
N GLN A 58 0.74 -8.85 2.47
CA GLN A 58 1.18 -8.26 1.21
C GLN A 58 2.30 -7.23 1.44
N ALA A 59 2.15 -6.37 2.46
CA ALA A 59 3.18 -5.40 2.82
C ALA A 59 4.48 -6.10 3.26
N GLU A 60 4.38 -7.15 4.08
CA GLU A 60 5.52 -7.98 4.48
C GLU A 60 6.19 -8.65 3.27
N ALA A 61 5.40 -9.23 2.35
CA ALA A 61 5.93 -9.86 1.14
C ALA A 61 6.65 -8.85 0.25
N TYR A 62 6.14 -7.64 0.11
CA TYR A 62 6.78 -6.60 -0.69
C TYR A 62 8.06 -6.05 -0.06
N ALA A 63 8.10 -5.87 1.27
CA ALA A 63 9.34 -5.51 1.94
C ALA A 63 10.41 -6.60 1.77
N LEU A 64 10.03 -7.87 1.89
CA LEU A 64 10.96 -9.00 1.70
C LEU A 64 11.41 -9.14 0.24
N PHE A 65 10.51 -8.93 -0.72
CA PHE A 65 10.85 -8.92 -2.14
C PHE A 65 11.83 -7.79 -2.46
N ARG A 66 11.59 -6.58 -1.92
CA ARG A 66 12.52 -5.45 -2.11
C ARG A 66 13.88 -5.70 -1.49
N ALA A 67 13.94 -6.33 -0.32
CA ALA A 67 15.20 -6.72 0.31
C ALA A 67 16.03 -7.67 -0.58
N ALA A 68 15.36 -8.60 -1.25
CA ALA A 68 16.01 -9.51 -2.19
C ALA A 68 16.48 -8.80 -3.47
N GLU A 69 15.66 -7.91 -4.05
CA GLU A 69 16.08 -7.10 -5.20
C GLU A 69 17.30 -6.23 -4.85
N LEU A 70 17.26 -5.50 -3.74
CA LEU A 70 18.37 -4.66 -3.26
C LEU A 70 19.65 -5.48 -3.04
N THR A 71 19.53 -6.70 -2.51
CA THR A 71 20.67 -7.61 -2.33
C THR A 71 21.33 -7.95 -3.68
N LEU A 72 20.52 -8.27 -4.70
CA LEU A 72 21.04 -8.57 -6.04
C LEU A 72 21.63 -7.32 -6.72
N GLU A 73 21.03 -6.15 -6.51
CA GLU A 73 21.53 -4.86 -7.00
C GLU A 73 22.90 -4.50 -6.39
N LEU A 74 23.15 -4.94 -5.15
CA LEU A 74 24.44 -4.81 -4.46
C LEU A 74 25.45 -5.93 -4.82
N GLU A 75 25.16 -6.71 -5.87
CA GLU A 75 25.97 -7.86 -6.31
C GLU A 75 26.15 -8.95 -5.22
N ALA A 76 25.21 -9.00 -4.26
CA ALA A 76 25.17 -10.00 -3.21
C ALA A 76 24.30 -11.22 -3.57
N GLU A 77 24.65 -12.41 -3.06
CA GLU A 77 23.90 -13.65 -3.34
C GLU A 77 22.79 -13.93 -2.32
N ALA A 78 23.04 -13.58 -1.06
CA ALA A 78 22.15 -13.85 0.05
C ALA A 78 22.12 -12.65 1.00
N PHE A 79 21.13 -12.65 1.90
CA PHE A 79 21.03 -11.64 2.95
C PHE A 79 20.55 -12.26 4.25
N VAL A 80 20.98 -11.67 5.36
CA VAL A 80 20.48 -11.97 6.70
C VAL A 80 19.46 -10.90 7.08
N VAL A 81 18.31 -11.30 7.61
CA VAL A 81 17.35 -10.39 8.24
C VAL A 81 17.61 -10.38 9.73
N HIS A 82 18.07 -9.23 10.24
CA HIS A 82 18.39 -9.01 11.66
C HIS A 82 17.18 -8.58 12.47
N ASP A 83 16.34 -7.74 11.89
CA ASP A 83 15.14 -7.22 12.54
C ASP A 83 13.96 -7.20 11.55
N THR A 84 12.77 -7.45 12.06
CA THR A 84 11.50 -7.40 11.34
C THR A 84 10.48 -6.70 12.21
N LEU A 85 10.04 -5.53 11.76
CA LEU A 85 8.99 -4.75 12.40
C LEU A 85 7.81 -4.60 11.44
N VAL A 86 6.60 -4.84 11.96
CA VAL A 86 5.36 -4.62 11.21
C VAL A 86 4.49 -3.69 12.02
N GLU A 87 4.38 -2.44 11.56
CA GLU A 87 3.60 -1.40 12.21
C GLU A 87 2.17 -1.42 11.69
N GLN A 88 1.21 -1.34 12.60
CA GLN A 88 -0.19 -1.08 12.31
C GLN A 88 -0.48 0.39 12.62
N LEU A 89 -0.67 1.19 11.58
CA LEU A 89 -0.89 2.63 11.68
C LEU A 89 -2.37 2.91 11.50
N THR A 90 -3.07 3.23 12.60
CA THR A 90 -4.48 3.65 12.58
C THR A 90 -4.57 5.16 12.69
N THR A 91 -5.10 5.80 11.65
CA THR A 91 -5.39 7.24 11.65
C THR A 91 -6.89 7.44 11.82
N VAL A 92 -7.29 8.20 12.84
CA VAL A 92 -8.67 8.64 13.04
C VAL A 92 -8.81 10.07 12.50
N THR A 93 -9.55 10.21 11.41
CA THR A 93 -9.86 11.54 10.85
C THR A 93 -11.27 11.93 11.28
N ARG A 94 -11.40 13.09 11.94
CA ARG A 94 -12.70 13.71 12.22
C ARG A 94 -13.09 14.58 11.04
N ASP A 95 -14.18 14.22 10.39
CA ASP A 95 -14.78 14.99 9.31
C ASP A 95 -16.16 15.48 9.75
N TRP A 96 -16.61 16.61 9.20
CA TRP A 96 -17.90 17.20 9.56
C TRP A 96 -18.92 16.82 8.50
N SER A 97 -19.78 15.86 8.82
CA SER A 97 -20.85 15.46 7.90
C SER A 97 -22.16 16.18 8.22
N HIS A 98 -22.90 16.51 7.17
CA HIS A 98 -24.25 17.01 7.25
C HIS A 98 -25.22 15.83 7.43
N ASP A 99 -25.66 15.57 8.67
CA ASP A 99 -26.65 14.52 8.96
C ASP A 99 -27.96 14.77 8.18
N PRO A 100 -28.41 13.85 7.30
CA PRO A 100 -29.68 13.97 6.57
C PRO A 100 -30.93 13.73 7.45
N TRP A 101 -30.78 13.05 8.59
CA TRP A 101 -31.87 12.57 9.46
C TRP A 101 -32.14 13.45 10.68
N ALA A 102 -31.40 14.54 10.86
CA ALA A 102 -31.60 15.52 11.93
C ALA A 102 -32.97 16.23 11.91
N TYR A 103 -33.88 15.88 10.99
CA TYR A 103 -35.19 16.52 10.79
C TYR A 103 -36.40 15.74 11.34
N SER A 104 -36.23 14.53 11.89
CA SER A 104 -37.38 13.67 12.21
C SER A 104 -38.06 13.93 13.58
N GLY A 105 -37.69 14.99 14.31
CA GLY A 105 -38.07 15.12 15.72
C GLY A 105 -38.50 16.50 16.25
N PHE A 106 -38.62 17.56 15.45
CA PHE A 106 -38.97 18.88 16.00
C PHE A 106 -40.27 19.48 15.45
N SER A 107 -41.10 19.89 16.40
CA SER A 107 -42.51 20.24 16.34
C SER A 107 -42.83 21.52 15.56
N ARG A 108 -44.09 21.59 15.11
CA ARG A 108 -44.74 22.61 14.26
C ARG A 108 -44.86 24.02 14.87
N ARG A 109 -43.87 24.58 15.54
CA ARG A 109 -43.93 26.00 15.92
C ARG A 109 -42.55 26.54 16.26
N TYR A 110 -42.30 27.74 15.78
CA TYR A 110 -41.14 28.62 16.00
C TYR A 110 -40.11 28.69 14.86
N ARG A 111 -40.13 29.88 14.28
CA ARG A 111 -39.33 30.41 13.20
C ARG A 111 -38.07 31.00 13.86
N TYR A 112 -36.98 30.25 13.96
CA TYR A 112 -35.65 30.79 14.29
C TYR A 112 -34.58 30.18 13.40
N SER A 113 -33.61 31.04 13.08
CA SER A 113 -32.58 30.87 12.06
C SER A 113 -31.59 29.73 12.37
N ARG A 114 -31.45 28.85 11.37
CA ARG A 114 -30.22 28.27 10.81
C ARG A 114 -29.01 28.05 11.74
N TYR A 115 -29.05 27.00 12.54
CA TYR A 115 -27.84 26.24 12.87
C TYR A 115 -28.12 24.77 12.63
N ARG A 116 -27.57 24.23 11.53
CA ARG A 116 -27.55 22.79 11.29
C ARG A 116 -26.41 22.23 12.14
N PRO A 117 -26.67 21.39 13.16
CA PRO A 117 -25.59 20.82 13.95
C PRO A 117 -24.75 19.93 13.03
N LEU A 118 -23.45 20.23 12.91
CA LEU A 118 -22.49 19.35 12.28
C LEU A 118 -22.17 18.25 13.27
N THR A 119 -22.46 17.01 12.93
CA THR A 119 -22.01 15.86 13.72
C THR A 119 -20.63 15.43 13.21
N PRO A 120 -19.61 15.34 14.08
CA PRO A 120 -18.33 14.80 13.67
C PRO A 120 -18.51 13.33 13.31
N ILE A 121 -18.14 12.95 12.09
CA ILE A 121 -17.95 11.56 11.70
C ILE A 121 -16.48 11.22 11.90
N GLU A 122 -16.22 10.15 12.64
CA GLU A 122 -14.88 9.61 12.78
C GLU A 122 -14.68 8.55 11.69
N ARG A 123 -13.65 8.76 10.86
CA ARG A 123 -13.18 7.78 9.89
C ARG A 123 -11.87 7.20 10.37
N GLU A 124 -11.89 5.93 10.73
CA GLU A 124 -10.68 5.17 11.02
C GLU A 124 -10.10 4.60 9.72
N SER A 125 -8.79 4.76 9.54
CA SER A 125 -8.05 4.15 8.44
C SER A 125 -6.83 3.45 9.00
N THR A 126 -6.83 2.12 8.96
CA THR A 126 -5.68 1.29 9.31
C THR A 126 -4.85 0.99 8.08
N THR A 127 -3.53 1.15 8.20
CA THR A 127 -2.54 0.80 7.17
C THR A 127 -1.42 -0.01 7.80
N TYR A 128 -0.73 -0.80 6.99
CA TYR A 128 0.40 -1.62 7.45
C TYR A 128 1.70 -1.12 6.83
N ARG A 129 2.75 -1.09 7.66
CA ARG A 129 4.12 -0.83 7.23
C ARG A 129 5.02 -1.97 7.68
N ALA A 130 5.66 -2.64 6.73
CA ALA A 130 6.68 -3.64 7.04
C ALA A 130 8.07 -3.00 6.91
N VAL A 131 8.95 -3.28 7.87
CA VAL A 131 10.33 -2.80 7.92
C VAL A 131 11.24 -3.98 8.23
N LEU A 132 12.30 -4.12 7.43
CA LEU A 132 13.32 -5.15 7.56
C LEU A 132 14.68 -4.47 7.67
N THR A 133 15.50 -4.93 8.61
CA THR A 133 16.92 -4.59 8.64
C THR A 133 17.70 -5.79 8.11
N ILE A 134 18.40 -5.61 6.99
CA ILE A 134 19.10 -6.67 6.28
C ILE A 134 20.60 -6.43 6.18
N GLU A 135 21.35 -7.52 6.08
CA GLU A 135 22.78 -7.53 5.78
C GLU A 135 23.04 -8.40 4.55
N PRO A 136 23.24 -7.80 3.36
CA PRO A 136 23.63 -8.49 2.14
C PRO A 136 25.04 -9.10 2.23
N TYR A 137 25.24 -10.29 1.66
CA TYR A 137 26.55 -10.94 1.60
C TYR A 137 26.66 -11.99 0.47
N SER A 138 27.88 -12.21 -0.02
CA SER A 138 28.20 -13.26 -1.03
C SER A 138 29.24 -14.28 -0.56
N ALA A 139 30.12 -13.90 0.38
CA ALA A 139 31.20 -14.77 0.83
C ALA A 139 30.84 -15.50 2.13
N ALA A 140 31.35 -16.72 2.30
CA ALA A 140 31.32 -17.42 3.58
C ALA A 140 32.42 -16.87 4.51
N PRO A 141 32.18 -16.83 5.84
CA PRO A 141 30.97 -17.25 6.54
C PRO A 141 29.85 -16.19 6.48
N PRO A 142 28.57 -16.60 6.57
CA PRO A 142 27.46 -15.65 6.64
C PRO A 142 27.58 -14.77 7.90
N PRO A 143 27.03 -13.54 7.87
CA PRO A 143 26.89 -12.72 9.06
C PRO A 143 26.19 -13.49 10.19
N GLU A 144 26.64 -13.28 11.43
CA GLU A 144 26.03 -13.93 12.59
C GLU A 144 24.68 -13.29 12.95
N GLY A 145 23.75 -14.11 13.44
CA GLY A 145 22.43 -13.68 13.87
C GLY A 145 21.41 -13.65 12.73
N GLY A 146 20.13 -13.53 13.09
CA GLY A 146 19.06 -13.34 12.12
C GLY A 146 18.66 -14.55 11.27
N LYS A 147 17.72 -14.32 10.35
CA LYS A 147 17.20 -15.34 9.42
C LYS A 147 17.84 -15.15 8.05
N ARG A 148 18.48 -16.21 7.54
CA ARG A 148 19.10 -16.21 6.21
C ARG A 148 18.08 -16.40 5.09
N HIS A 149 18.28 -15.66 4.01
CA HIS A 149 17.52 -15.76 2.77
C HIS A 149 18.45 -15.75 1.55
N ASP A 150 18.21 -16.65 0.61
CA ASP A 150 18.80 -16.57 -0.74
C ASP A 150 18.01 -15.55 -1.56
N ALA A 151 18.70 -14.58 -2.17
CA ALA A 151 18.04 -13.47 -2.83
C ALA A 151 17.27 -13.92 -4.09
N ARG A 152 17.87 -14.80 -4.91
CA ARG A 152 17.23 -15.30 -6.13
C ARG A 152 16.01 -16.15 -5.81
N ALA A 153 16.11 -17.04 -4.82
CA ALA A 153 15.00 -17.89 -4.40
C ALA A 153 13.83 -17.07 -3.82
N VAL A 154 14.11 -15.95 -3.13
CA VAL A 154 13.06 -15.05 -2.64
C VAL A 154 12.35 -14.36 -3.80
N VAL A 155 13.09 -13.81 -4.77
CA VAL A 155 12.53 -13.17 -5.96
C VAL A 155 11.66 -14.15 -6.74
N GLU A 156 12.17 -15.35 -7.03
CA GLU A 156 11.45 -16.39 -7.77
C GLU A 156 10.12 -16.78 -7.08
N ARG A 157 10.15 -16.95 -5.75
CA ARG A 157 8.95 -17.34 -4.99
C ARG A 157 7.90 -16.23 -4.91
N LEU A 158 8.32 -14.97 -4.90
CA LEU A 158 7.43 -13.84 -4.62
C LEU A 158 7.01 -13.06 -5.87
N THR A 159 7.64 -13.31 -7.03
CA THR A 159 7.35 -12.59 -8.28
C THR A 159 5.85 -12.59 -8.63
N ASP A 160 5.16 -13.72 -8.49
CA ASP A 160 3.73 -13.83 -8.80
C ASP A 160 2.81 -13.06 -7.83
N ARG A 161 3.34 -12.69 -6.65
CA ARG A 161 2.62 -11.88 -5.66
C ARG A 161 2.84 -10.39 -5.87
N VAL A 162 3.77 -10.00 -6.75
CA VAL A 162 4.19 -8.61 -6.99
C VAL A 162 3.38 -7.99 -8.12
N VAL A 163 2.51 -7.05 -7.74
CA VAL A 163 1.72 -6.26 -8.69
C VAL A 163 2.38 -4.89 -8.88
N ARG A 164 2.91 -4.64 -10.07
CA ARG A 164 3.55 -3.36 -10.44
C ARG A 164 2.52 -2.42 -11.08
N PRO A 165 2.73 -1.09 -11.01
CA PRO A 165 1.88 -0.17 -11.75
C PRO A 165 1.97 -0.47 -13.26
N PRO A 166 0.89 -0.23 -14.03
CA PRO A 166 0.99 -0.30 -15.49
C PRO A 166 2.06 0.69 -15.95
N ALA A 167 2.89 0.28 -16.92
CA ALA A 167 3.87 1.18 -17.51
C ALA A 167 3.12 2.40 -18.05
N GLU A 168 3.43 3.60 -17.54
CA GLU A 168 2.90 4.83 -18.10
C GLU A 168 3.41 4.95 -19.54
N ASP A 169 2.52 4.83 -20.51
CA ASP A 169 2.79 5.14 -21.91
C ASP A 169 3.04 6.65 -22.02
N ASN A 170 4.30 7.05 -21.85
CA ASN A 170 4.81 8.42 -21.93
C ASN A 170 4.77 8.95 -23.38
N GLN A 171 3.61 8.92 -24.03
CA GLN A 171 3.39 9.47 -25.38
C GLN A 171 2.25 10.50 -25.48
N ARG A 172 1.72 11.04 -24.37
CA ARG A 172 0.64 12.05 -24.43
C ARG A 172 0.86 13.31 -23.61
N THR A 173 2.01 13.96 -23.70
CA THR A 173 2.14 15.43 -23.51
C THR A 173 3.41 15.96 -24.16
N ALA A 174 3.58 15.72 -25.46
CA ALA A 174 4.38 16.58 -26.32
C ALA A 174 3.45 17.05 -27.45
N GLY A 175 2.55 17.97 -27.10
CA GLY A 175 1.75 18.73 -28.06
C GLY A 175 2.33 20.13 -28.19
N PRO A 176 2.36 20.69 -29.41
CA PRO A 176 3.24 21.79 -29.83
C PRO A 176 2.97 23.14 -29.16
#